data_AF-A0A2T2VJU3-F1
#
_entry.id   AF-A0A2T2VJU3-F1
#
_cell.length_a   1.000
_cell.length_b   1.000
_cell.length_c   1.000
_cell.angle_alpha   90.00
_cell.angle_beta   90.00
_cell.angle_gamma   90.00
#
_symmetry.space_group_name_H-M   'P 1'
#
loop_
_entity.id
_entity.type
_entity.pdbx_description
1 polymer ?
#
loop_
_entity_poly.entity_id
_entity_poly.type
_entity_poly.pdbx_seq_one_letter_code
_entity_poly.pdbx_strand_id
1 'polypeptide(L)' 'DLKEYRETHNVKYPIYFTDATTLKTIIRANPGVLLMKGNVVKQKWSSRRVPNIEDLRSYLQ' A
#
# COMPACT_ATOMS: atom_id res chain seq x y z
N ASP A 1 -19.42 5.27 -3.82
CA ASP A 1 -19.17 5.60 -2.38
C ASP A 1 -18.15 4.61 -1.78
N LEU A 2 -17.49 4.90 -0.65
CA LEU A 2 -16.50 3.96 -0.07
C LEU A 2 -17.14 2.65 0.38
N LYS A 3 -18.35 2.74 0.93
CA LYS A 3 -19.13 1.57 1.36
C LYS A 3 -19.43 0.65 0.18
N GLU A 4 -19.95 1.23 -0.89
CA GLU A 4 -20.22 0.56 -2.16
C GLU A 4 -18.95 -0.08 -2.74
N TYR A 5 -17.83 0.65 -2.81
CA TYR A 5 -16.57 0.10 -3.32
C TYR A 5 -16.12 -1.16 -2.55
N ARG A 6 -16.27 -1.15 -1.21
CA ARG A 6 -15.94 -2.29 -0.36
C ARG A 6 -16.83 -3.49 -0.62
N GLU A 7 -18.14 -3.26 -0.78
CA GLU A 7 -19.13 -4.30 -1.05
C GLU A 7 -18.91 -4.91 -2.44
N THR A 8 -18.72 -4.09 -3.47
CA THR A 8 -18.51 -4.54 -4.85
C THR A 8 -17.22 -5.35 -5.04
N HIS A 9 -16.12 -4.91 -4.41
CA HIS A 9 -14.80 -5.53 -4.60
C HIS A 9 -14.39 -6.48 -3.47
N ASN A 10 -15.31 -6.77 -2.54
CA ASN A 10 -15.09 -7.63 -1.38
C ASN A 10 -13.79 -7.27 -0.61
N VAL A 11 -13.59 -5.97 -0.37
CA VAL A 11 -12.36 -5.44 0.24
C VAL A 11 -12.34 -5.78 1.73
N LYS A 12 -11.45 -6.71 2.11
CA LYS A 12 -11.32 -7.21 3.49
C LYS A 12 -10.38 -6.37 4.37
N TYR A 13 -9.56 -5.51 3.77
CA TYR A 13 -8.64 -4.64 4.51
C TYR A 13 -9.31 -3.32 4.91
N PRO A 14 -8.89 -2.72 6.04
CA PRO A 14 -9.37 -1.40 6.44
C PRO A 14 -8.89 -0.33 5.46
N ILE A 15 -9.74 0.66 5.22
CA ILE A 15 -9.43 1.86 4.45
C ILE A 15 -9.32 3.00 5.44
N TYR A 16 -8.20 3.71 5.41
CA TYR A 16 -7.94 4.86 6.27
C TYR A 16 -7.84 6.14 5.45
N PHE A 17 -8.15 7.26 6.09
CA PHE A 17 -7.99 8.59 5.52
C PHE A 17 -6.92 9.35 6.29
N THR A 18 -6.17 10.17 5.57
CA THR A 18 -5.18 11.08 6.11
C THR A 18 -4.99 12.22 5.11
N ASP A 19 -4.24 13.26 5.49
CA ASP A 19 -4.03 14.39 4.61
C ASP A 19 -3.07 14.05 3.44
N ALA A 20 -3.26 14.73 2.32
CA ALA A 20 -2.51 14.47 1.09
C ALA A 20 -1.01 14.80 1.21
N THR A 21 -0.63 15.75 2.06
CA THR A 21 0.77 16.14 2.27
C THR A 21 1.48 15.06 3.07
N THR A 22 0.87 14.54 4.14
CA THR A 22 1.41 13.41 4.92
C THR A 22 1.54 12.16 4.05
N LEU A 23 0.58 11.86 3.18
CA LEU A 23 0.75 10.74 2.25
C LEU A 23 1.96 10.92 1.33
N LYS A 24 2.18 12.12 0.80
CA LYS A 24 3.33 12.41 -0.08
C LYS A 24 4.67 12.32 0.65
N THR A 25 4.74 12.49 1.97
CA THR A 25 5.99 12.27 2.72
C THR A 25 6.30 10.78 2.87
N ILE A 26 5.27 9.95 3.03
CA ILE A 26 5.39 8.48 3.15
C ILE A 26 5.66 7.85 1.76
N ILE A 27 4.80 8.15 0.78
CA ILE A 27 4.85 7.61 -0.58
C ILE A 27 4.40 8.65 -1.62
N ARG A 28 5.30 9.01 -2.54
CA ARG A 28 5.02 10.00 -3.60
C ARG A 28 4.31 9.42 -4.82
N ALA A 29 4.27 8.10 -4.93
CA ALA A 29 3.54 7.43 -5.99
C ALA A 29 2.06 7.35 -5.64
N ASN A 30 1.20 7.76 -6.56
CA ASN A 30 -0.24 7.66 -6.43
C ASN A 30 -0.82 6.95 -7.68
N PRO A 31 -1.24 5.66 -7.60
CA PRO A 31 -1.16 4.77 -6.43
C PRO A 31 0.26 4.24 -6.16
N GLY A 32 0.52 3.88 -4.91
CA GLY A 32 1.78 3.32 -4.44
C GLY A 32 1.57 2.25 -3.38
N VAL A 33 2.55 1.35 -3.25
CA VAL A 33 2.54 0.24 -2.29
C VAL A 33 3.70 0.39 -1.32
N LEU A 34 3.44 0.15 -0.03
CA LEU A 34 4.40 0.21 1.06
C LEU A 34 4.46 -1.17 1.74
N LEU A 35 5.65 -1.75 1.88
CA LEU A 35 5.88 -2.94 2.67
C LEU A 35 6.42 -2.55 4.04
N MET A 36 5.73 -2.97 5.10
CA MET A 36 6.08 -2.65 6.48
C MET A 36 6.17 -3.91 7.34
N LYS A 37 7.07 -3.91 8.32
CA LYS A 37 7.16 -4.91 9.39
C LYS A 37 7.11 -4.16 10.72
N GLY A 38 5.95 -4.20 11.39
CA GLY A 38 5.69 -3.35 12.55
C GLY A 38 5.76 -1.86 12.20
N ASN A 39 6.61 -1.11 12.88
CA ASN A 39 6.86 0.31 12.65
C ASN A 39 7.95 0.61 11.61
N VAL A 40 8.55 -0.42 11.00
CA VAL A 40 9.66 -0.25 10.04
C VAL A 40 9.16 -0.40 8.61
N VAL A 41 9.44 0.60 7.78
CA VAL A 41 9.26 0.52 6.32
C VAL A 41 10.39 -0.31 5.74
N LYS A 42 10.07 -1.47 5.16
CA LYS A 42 11.03 -2.34 4.48
C LYS A 42 11.28 -1.88 3.05
N GLN A 43 10.21 -1.60 2.30
CA GLN A 43 10.30 -1.17 0.90
C GLN A 43 9.07 -0.35 0.47
N LYS A 44 9.20 0.39 -0.64
CA LYS A 44 8.10 1.12 -1.28
C LYS A 44 8.22 1.14 -2.80
N TRP A 45 7.09 0.99 -3.48
CA TRP A 45 7.02 0.95 -4.94
C TRP A 45 5.90 1.82 -5.48
N SER A 46 6.13 2.41 -6.66
CA SER A 46 5.02 2.90 -7.47
C SER A 46 4.24 1.72 -8.03
N SER A 47 2.95 1.92 -8.34
CA SER A 47 2.10 0.88 -8.96
C SER A 47 2.71 0.17 -10.17
N ARG A 48 3.54 0.85 -10.96
CA ARG A 48 4.21 0.31 -12.14
C ARG A 48 5.43 -0.58 -11.86
N ARG A 49 5.93 -0.58 -10.61
CA ARG A 49 7.16 -1.28 -10.20
C ARG A 49 6.93 -2.18 -9.00
N VAL A 50 5.69 -2.62 -8.81
CA VAL A 50 5.37 -3.59 -7.76
C VAL A 50 6.07 -4.90 -8.11
N PRO A 51 6.91 -5.45 -7.22
CA PRO A 51 7.60 -6.70 -7.46
C PRO A 51 6.61 -7.86 -7.59
N ASN A 52 7.05 -8.95 -8.23
CA ASN A 52 6.30 -10.20 -8.22
C ASN A 52 6.37 -10.86 -6.81
N ILE A 53 5.59 -11.91 -6.61
CA ILE A 53 5.48 -12.60 -5.32
C ILE A 53 6.81 -13.23 -4.87
N GLU A 54 7.60 -13.77 -5.79
CA GLU A 54 8.88 -14.40 -5.46
C GLU A 54 9.89 -13.36 -4.96
N ASP A 55 9.99 -12.23 -5.65
CA ASP A 55 10.81 -11.10 -5.22
C ASP A 55 10.34 -10.57 -3.85
N LEU A 56 9.02 -10.52 -3.62
CA LEU A 56 8.43 -10.10 -2.35
C LEU A 56 8.85 -10.97 -1.17
N ARG A 57 8.93 -12.29 -1.36
CA ARG A 57 9.35 -13.24 -0.31
C ARG A 57 10.76 -12.93 0.20
N SER A 58 11.66 -12.46 -0.66
CA SER A 58 13.02 -12.09 -0.26
C SER A 58 13.06 -10.95 0.77
N TYR A 59 12.09 -10.03 0.74
CA TYR A 59 12.00 -8.91 1.68
C TYR A 59 11.30 -9.27 3.01
N LEU A 60 10.63 -10.43 3.05
CA LEU A 60 9.87 -10.89 4.22
C LEU A 60 10.69 -11.77 5.17
N GLN A 61 11.82 -12.32 4.70
CA GLN A 61 12.82 -13.02 5.52
C GLN A 61 13.43 -12.06 6.57
#